data_AF-K9JYQ9-F1
#
_entry.id   AF-K9JYQ9-F1
#
_cell.length_a   1.000
_cell.length_b   1.000
_cell.length_c   1.000
_cell.angle_alpha   90.00
_cell.angle_beta   90.00
_cell.angle_gamma   90.00
#
_symmetry.space_group_name_H-M   'P 1'
#
loop_
_entity.id
_entity.type
_entity.pdbx_description
1 polymer ?
#
loop_
_entity_poly.entity_id
_entity_poly.type
_entity_poly.pdbx_seq_one_letter_code
_entity_poly.pdbx_strand_id
1 'polypeptide(L)'
;GYLVRPFVRDKDAIQGIVLLAEIAAYYRSKGQTLYDGLQNLFTTYGYHEEKTISKDFPGVDGKEKMVAIMEKVREERPSQFDQYKVLETEDFLAQTKYEADGSTQAI
;
A
#
# COMPACT_ATOMS: atom_id res chain seq x y z
N GLY A 1 4.80 1.20 9.80
CA GLY A 1 5.38 0.70 11.06
C GLY A 1 5.63 -0.78 10.88
N TYR A 2 6.82 -1.24 11.26
CA TYR A 2 7.36 -2.53 10.81
C TYR A 2 7.54 -3.48 11.98
N LEU A 3 7.34 -4.78 11.72
CA LEU A 3 7.55 -5.86 12.67
C LEU A 3 8.34 -6.94 11.96
N VAL A 4 9.67 -6.96 12.17
CA VAL A 4 10.59 -7.87 11.45
C VAL A 4 10.42 -9.30 11.96
N ARG A 5 10.18 -9.47 13.26
CA ARG A 5 9.90 -10.77 13.89
C ARG A 5 8.70 -10.67 14.84
N PRO A 6 7.79 -11.66 14.83
CA PRO A 6 6.50 -11.58 15.54
C PRO A 6 6.59 -11.92 17.04
N PHE A 7 7.68 -11.59 17.73
CA PHE A 7 7.80 -11.82 19.18
C PHE A 7 7.10 -10.75 20.03
N VAL A 8 6.80 -9.60 19.42
CA VAL A 8 5.81 -8.64 19.91
C VAL A 8 4.64 -8.60 18.93
N ARG A 9 3.47 -8.18 19.41
CA ARG A 9 2.25 -8.02 18.59
C ARG A 9 2.02 -6.58 18.14
N ASP A 10 3.03 -5.73 18.29
CA ASP A 10 3.00 -4.33 17.88
C ASP A 10 4.21 -4.00 17.01
N LYS A 11 4.15 -2.87 16.31
CA LYS A 11 5.25 -2.35 15.50
C LYS A 11 6.45 -2.09 16.40
N ASP A 12 7.63 -2.43 15.91
CA ASP A 12 8.88 -2.32 16.67
C ASP A 12 9.91 -1.53 15.85
N ALA A 13 10.09 -0.27 16.23
CA ALA A 13 11.06 0.61 15.60
C ALA A 13 12.52 0.15 15.85
N ILE A 14 12.80 -0.49 16.99
CA ILE A 14 14.14 -0.95 17.34
C ILE A 14 14.54 -2.10 16.41
N GLN A 15 13.63 -3.05 16.15
CA GLN A 15 13.85 -4.08 15.14
C GLN A 15 14.17 -3.48 13.77
N GLY A 16 13.42 -2.45 13.36
CA GLY A 16 13.66 -1.75 12.10
C GLY A 16 15.04 -1.08 12.03
N ILE A 17 15.47 -0.42 13.11
CA ILE A 17 16.78 0.25 13.18
C ILE A 17 17.92 -0.76 13.13
N VAL A 18 17.82 -1.87 13.87
CA VAL A 18 18.85 -2.93 13.84
C VAL A 18 18.99 -3.52 12.45
N LEU A 19 17.87 -3.80 11.77
CA LEU A 19 17.88 -4.29 10.40
C LEU A 19 18.52 -3.29 9.43
N LEU A 20 18.17 -1.99 9.56
CA LEU A 20 18.75 -0.95 8.72
C LEU A 20 20.27 -0.81 8.94
N ALA A 21 20.73 -0.89 10.18
CA ALA A 21 22.16 -0.85 10.52
C ALA A 21 22.92 -2.04 9.92
N GLU A 22 22.34 -3.24 9.95
CA GLU A 22 22.91 -4.44 9.32
C GLU A 22 23.02 -4.27 7.80
N ILE A 23 21.97 -3.77 7.14
CA ILE A 23 21.97 -3.49 5.70
C ILE A 23 23.07 -2.46 5.36
N ALA A 24 23.20 -1.41 6.16
CA ALA A 24 24.23 -0.39 5.97
C ALA A 24 25.64 -0.96 6.12
N ALA A 25 25.87 -1.80 7.14
CA ALA A 25 27.15 -2.48 7.36
C ALA A 25 27.49 -3.43 6.21
N TYR A 26 26.51 -4.20 5.73
CA TYR A 26 26.68 -5.11 4.59
C TYR A 26 27.11 -4.38 3.32
N TYR A 27 26.41 -3.31 2.93
CA TYR A 27 26.80 -2.55 1.74
C TYR A 27 28.14 -1.83 1.91
N ARG A 28 28.40 -1.29 3.11
CA ARG A 28 29.71 -0.67 3.41
C ARG A 28 30.86 -1.67 3.29
N SER A 29 30.66 -2.93 3.69
CA SER A 29 31.69 -3.98 3.53
C SER A 29 32.02 -4.28 2.07
N LYS A 30 31.14 -3.90 1.14
CA LYS A 30 31.33 -3.99 -0.32
C LYS A 30 31.79 -2.68 -0.96
N GLY A 31 32.10 -1.65 -0.16
CA GLY A 31 32.43 -0.32 -0.67
C GLY A 31 31.25 0.43 -1.29
N GLN A 32 30.01 -0.01 -1.01
CA GLN A 32 28.77 0.58 -1.52
C GLN A 32 28.06 1.38 -0.44
N THR A 33 27.23 2.33 -0.85
CA THR A 33 26.32 3.06 0.01
C THR A 33 24.94 2.40 0.07
N LEU A 34 24.11 2.80 1.04
CA LEU A 34 22.69 2.42 1.07
C LEU A 34 21.94 2.85 -0.20
N TYR A 35 22.32 4.00 -0.77
CA TYR A 35 21.73 4.52 -2.00
C TYR A 35 22.03 3.59 -3.18
N ASP A 36 23.27 3.10 -3.31
CA ASP A 36 23.64 2.16 -4.36
C ASP A 36 22.85 0.85 -4.21
N GLY A 37 22.70 0.36 -2.99
CA GLY A 37 21.85 -0.79 -2.68
C GLY A 37 20.39 -0.59 -3.10
N LEU A 38 19.84 0.59 -2.82
CA LEU A 38 18.47 0.96 -3.21
C LEU A 38 18.31 1.04 -4.73
N GLN A 39 19.26 1.66 -5.44
CA GLN A 39 19.23 1.74 -6.90
C GLN A 39 19.32 0.35 -7.56
N ASN A 40 20.13 -0.55 -7.02
CA ASN A 40 20.21 -1.93 -7.48
C ASN A 40 18.89 -2.68 -7.28
N LEU A 41 18.20 -2.44 -6.15
CA LEU A 41 16.90 -3.01 -5.87
C LEU A 41 15.85 -2.52 -6.88
N PHE A 42 15.83 -1.22 -7.19
CA PHE A 42 14.95 -0.68 -8.22
C PHE A 42 15.26 -1.20 -9.62
N THR A 43 16.54 -1.34 -9.96
CA THR A 43 16.95 -1.90 -11.25
C THR A 43 16.52 -3.37 -11.39
N THR A 44 16.51 -4.12 -10.29
CA THR A 44 16.19 -5.55 -10.29
C THR A 44 14.69 -5.82 -10.30
N TYR A 45 13.90 -5.06 -9.54
CA TYR A 45 12.47 -5.34 -9.31
C TYR A 45 11.52 -4.29 -9.88
N GLY A 46 12.04 -3.20 -10.43
CA GLY A 46 11.27 -2.06 -10.93
C GLY A 46 11.12 -0.93 -9.91
N TYR A 47 10.51 0.15 -10.38
CA TYR A 47 10.27 1.36 -9.60
C TYR A 47 8.81 1.40 -9.15
N HIS A 48 8.60 1.78 -7.89
CA HIS A 48 7.27 1.99 -7.33
C HIS A 48 7.18 3.41 -6.77
N GLU A 49 6.22 4.19 -7.26
CA GLU A 49 5.93 5.53 -6.75
C GLU A 49 4.58 5.50 -6.02
N GLU A 50 4.60 5.94 -4.77
CA GLU A 50 3.39 6.05 -3.95
C GLU A 50 3.23 7.50 -3.49
N LYS A 51 2.00 8.02 -3.59
CA LYS A 51 1.63 9.32 -3.06
C LYS A 51 0.36 9.23 -2.25
N THR A 52 0.47 9.43 -0.94
CA THR A 52 -0.67 9.55 -0.05
C THR A 52 -1.26 10.95 -0.11
N ILE A 53 -2.56 11.07 -0.39
CA ILE A 53 -3.29 12.35 -0.38
C ILE A 53 -4.23 12.35 0.83
N SER A 54 -3.89 13.14 1.85
CA SER A 54 -4.76 13.36 3.01
C SER A 54 -5.76 14.47 2.69
N LYS A 55 -7.07 14.14 2.75
CA LYS A 55 -8.17 15.11 2.62
C LYS A 55 -8.99 15.10 3.90
N ASP A 56 -9.16 16.28 4.49
CA ASP A 56 -9.98 16.47 5.68
C ASP A 56 -11.38 16.95 5.28
N PHE A 57 -12.40 16.40 5.93
CA PHE A 57 -13.81 16.78 5.74
C PHE A 57 -14.37 17.40 7.04
N PRO A 58 -14.12 18.70 7.29
CA PRO A 58 -14.55 19.34 8.53
C PRO A 58 -16.07 19.59 8.56
N GLY A 59 -16.61 19.74 9.77
CA GLY A 59 -18.03 20.04 10.01
C GLY A 59 -18.89 18.80 10.28
N VAL A 60 -20.14 19.04 10.70
CA VAL A 60 -21.10 17.99 11.05
C VAL A 60 -21.42 17.11 9.84
N ASP A 61 -21.58 17.73 8.67
CA ASP A 61 -21.87 17.06 7.40
C ASP A 61 -20.65 16.33 6.80
N GLY A 62 -19.46 16.48 7.39
CA GLY A 62 -18.22 15.87 6.88
C GLY A 62 -18.30 14.35 6.87
N LYS A 63 -18.88 13.77 7.92
CA LYS A 63 -19.09 12.31 8.03
C LYS A 63 -20.03 11.79 6.94
N GLU A 64 -21.14 12.49 6.70
CA GLU A 64 -22.14 12.11 5.70
C GLU A 64 -21.54 12.16 4.29
N LYS A 65 -20.74 13.19 4.00
CA LYS A 65 -20.00 13.29 2.72
C LYS A 65 -19.03 12.14 2.54
N MET A 66 -18.28 11.77 3.57
CA MET A 66 -17.36 10.62 3.50
C MET A 66 -18.10 9.31 3.22
N VAL A 67 -19.21 9.07 3.93
CA VAL A 67 -20.02 7.86 3.74
C VAL A 67 -20.56 7.81 2.31
N ALA A 68 -21.15 8.91 1.82
CA ALA A 68 -21.69 8.97 0.46
C ALA A 68 -20.63 8.72 -0.63
N ILE A 69 -19.40 9.23 -0.45
CA ILE A 69 -18.31 8.98 -1.40
C ILE A 69 -17.93 7.49 -1.41
N MET A 70 -17.80 6.87 -0.23
CA MET A 70 -17.42 5.45 -0.13
C MET A 70 -18.50 4.53 -0.69
N GLU A 71 -19.77 4.82 -0.41
CA GLU A 71 -20.92 4.09 -0.95
C GLU A 71 -20.95 4.21 -2.48
N LYS A 72 -20.82 5.43 -3.00
CA LYS A 72 -20.77 5.68 -4.44
C LYS A 72 -19.68 4.86 -5.14
N VAL A 73 -18.46 4.84 -4.59
CA VAL A 73 -17.35 4.07 -5.19
C VAL A 73 -17.64 2.56 -5.15
N ARG A 74 -18.23 2.07 -4.04
CA ARG A 74 -18.59 0.65 -3.89
C ARG A 74 -19.71 0.22 -4.85
N GLU A 75 -20.69 1.09 -5.10
CA GLU A 75 -21.81 0.83 -5.99
C GLU A 75 -21.42 0.96 -7.47
N GLU A 76 -20.70 2.03 -7.83
CA GLU A 76 -20.33 2.32 -9.22
C GLU A 76 -19.24 1.39 -9.74
N ARG A 77 -18.36 0.87 -8.86
CA ARG A 77 -17.23 -0.01 -9.18
C ARG A 77 -16.53 0.41 -10.48
N PRO A 78 -15.78 1.52 -10.45
CA PRO A 78 -15.19 2.10 -11.65
C PRO A 78 -14.44 1.03 -12.47
N SER A 79 -14.81 0.86 -13.73
CA SER A 79 -14.20 -0.13 -14.63
C SER A 79 -12.93 0.39 -15.31
N GLN A 80 -12.62 1.67 -15.14
CA GLN A 80 -11.45 2.33 -15.71
C GLN A 80 -11.05 3.56 -14.90
N PHE A 81 -9.74 3.84 -14.88
CA PHE A 81 -9.16 5.09 -14.42
C PHE A 81 -8.27 5.64 -15.53
N ASP A 82 -8.66 6.77 -16.11
CA ASP A 82 -8.01 7.33 -17.30
C ASP A 82 -7.92 6.27 -18.42
N GLN A 83 -6.72 5.94 -18.90
CA GLN A 83 -6.49 4.89 -19.90
C GLN A 83 -6.36 3.47 -19.32
N TYR A 84 -6.38 3.32 -18.00
CA TYR A 84 -6.15 2.04 -17.33
C TYR A 84 -7.46 1.35 -16.98
N LYS A 85 -7.67 0.14 -17.50
CA LYS A 85 -8.83 -0.69 -17.16
C LYS A 85 -8.65 -1.32 -15.78
N VAL A 86 -9.69 -1.30 -14.96
CA VAL A 86 -9.74 -2.02 -13.69
C VAL A 86 -10.00 -3.49 -14.00
N LEU A 87 -9.09 -4.36 -13.57
CA LEU A 87 -9.18 -5.81 -13.77
C LEU A 87 -9.99 -6.48 -12.67
N GLU A 88 -9.86 -5.99 -11.45
CA GLU A 88 -10.49 -6.55 -10.26
C GLU A 88 -10.83 -5.45 -9.26
N THR A 89 -11.89 -5.67 -8.49
CA THR A 89 -12.30 -4.81 -7.37
C THR A 89 -12.56 -5.69 -6.15
N GLU A 90 -11.90 -5.39 -5.04
CA GLU A 90 -12.05 -6.13 -3.79
C GLU A 90 -12.82 -5.30 -2.77
N ASP A 91 -13.97 -5.81 -2.32
CA ASP A 91 -14.72 -5.22 -1.22
C ASP A 91 -14.47 -6.01 0.06
N PHE A 92 -13.56 -5.51 0.88
CA PHE A 92 -13.21 -6.11 2.16
C PHE A 92 -14.35 -6.10 3.18
N LEU A 93 -15.36 -5.23 3.05
CA LEU A 93 -16.52 -5.30 3.93
C LEU A 93 -17.43 -6.48 3.56
N ALA A 94 -17.62 -6.69 2.26
CA ALA A 94 -18.42 -7.79 1.73
C ALA A 94 -17.64 -9.12 1.60
N GLN A 95 -16.32 -9.10 1.82
CA GLN A 95 -15.41 -10.24 1.58
C GLN A 95 -15.58 -10.82 0.17
N THR A 96 -15.76 -9.95 -0.83
CA THR A 96 -16.06 -10.34 -2.21
C THR A 96 -15.15 -9.62 -3.19
N LYS A 97 -14.58 -10.39 -4.12
CA LYS A 97 -13.82 -9.93 -5.28
C LYS A 97 -14.70 -9.95 -6.52
N TYR A 98 -14.65 -8.87 -7.30
CA TYR A 98 -15.35 -8.71 -8.57
C TYR A 98 -14.32 -8.61 -9.69
N GLU A 99 -14.41 -9.49 -10.68
CA GLU A 99 -13.54 -9.49 -11.86
C GLU A 99 -14.14 -8.63 -12.99
N ALA A 100 -13.32 -8.16 -13.91
CA ALA A 100 -13.74 -7.33 -15.03
C ALA A 100 -14.68 -8.02 -16.04
N ASP A 101 -14.81 -9.35 -15.98
CA ASP A 101 -15.75 -10.14 -16.78
C ASP A 101 -17.12 -10.32 -16.09
N GLY A 102 -17.28 -9.77 -14.88
CA GLY A 102 -18.49 -9.88 -14.07
C GLY A 102 -18.54 -11.09 -13.15
N SER A 103 -17.52 -11.95 -13.15
CA SER A 103 -17.42 -13.06 -12.19
C SER A 103 -17.08 -12.56 -10.78
N THR A 104 -17.51 -13.33 -9.77
CA THR A 104 -17.31 -12.99 -8.35
C THR A 104 -16.68 -14.14 -7.59
N GLN A 105 -15.76 -13.82 -6.68
CA GLN A 105 -15.08 -14.78 -5.81
C GLN A 105 -15.12 -14.29 -4.36
N ALA A 106 -15.13 -15.22 -3.40
CA ALA A 106 -14.97 -14.88 -1.99
C ALA A 106 -13.49 -14.59 -1.69
N ILE A 107 -13.24 -13.60 -0.82
CA ILE A 107 -11.90 -13.24 -0.33
C ILE A 107 -11.65 -13.92 1.02
#